data_AF-A0A011QNU8-F1
#
_entry.id   AF-A0A011QNU8-F1
#
_cell.length_a   1.000
_cell.length_b   1.000
_cell.length_c   1.000
_cell.angle_alpha   90.00
_cell.angle_beta   90.00
_cell.angle_gamma   90.00
#
_symmetry.space_group_name_H-M   'P 1'
#
loop_
_entity.id
_entity.type
_entity.pdbx_description
1 polymer ?
#
loop_
_entity_poly.entity_id
_entity_poly.type
_entity_poly.pdbx_seq_one_letter_code
_entity_poly.pdbx_strand_id
1 'polypeptide(L)'
;MATLPEFERAWLTPQAVDLVGAAAAFGVAGERCASLGDFTAALRRALQRGGATLLEVPIDRRRSVAQHRAFWQQAAVVAGSVPATL
;
A
#
# COMPACT_ATOMS: atom_id res chain seq x y z
N MET A 1 12.17 14.77 -4.86
CA MET A 1 12.66 13.45 -4.36
C MET A 1 13.89 13.76 -3.53
N ALA A 2 14.01 13.22 -2.32
CA ALA A 2 15.28 13.29 -1.62
C ALA A 2 16.34 12.61 -2.52
N THR A 3 17.32 13.37 -2.97
CA THR A 3 18.31 12.94 -3.97
C THR A 3 19.47 12.16 -3.34
N LEU A 4 19.33 11.75 -2.08
CA LEU A 4 20.38 11.05 -1.34
C LEU A 4 20.59 9.66 -1.97
N PRO A 5 21.83 9.31 -2.37
CA PRO A 5 22.16 8.00 -2.93
C PRO A 5 21.72 6.82 -2.05
N GLU A 6 21.70 7.02 -0.74
CA GLU A 6 21.38 6.03 0.27
C GLU A 6 19.90 6.00 0.68
N PHE A 7 19.05 6.88 0.15
CA PHE A 7 17.64 7.01 0.57
C PHE A 7 16.88 5.68 0.54
N GLU A 8 16.98 4.92 -0.54
CA GLU A 8 16.29 3.63 -0.65
C GLU A 8 16.76 2.61 0.40
N ARG A 9 18.07 2.58 0.71
CA ARG A 9 18.63 1.57 1.62
C ARG A 9 18.56 1.98 3.09
N ALA A 10 18.81 3.25 3.40
CA ALA A 10 18.98 3.74 4.76
C ALA A 10 17.74 4.45 5.32
N TRP A 11 16.82 4.92 4.47
CA TRP A 11 15.56 5.54 4.91
C TRP A 11 14.35 4.65 4.67
N LEU A 12 14.22 4.09 3.45
CA LEU A 12 13.07 3.23 3.14
C LEU A 12 13.24 1.79 3.64
N THR A 13 14.48 1.33 3.77
CA THR A 13 14.87 0.01 4.32
C THR A 13 13.94 -1.13 3.88
N PRO A 14 13.65 -1.28 2.56
CA PRO A 14 12.62 -2.20 2.09
C PRO A 14 12.97 -3.64 2.46
N GLN A 15 12.00 -4.34 3.05
CA GLN A 15 12.13 -5.75 3.43
C GLN A 15 11.30 -6.60 2.47
N ALA A 16 11.87 -7.69 1.97
CA ALA A 16 11.14 -8.69 1.21
C ALA A 16 10.44 -9.65 2.19
N VAL A 17 9.27 -9.26 2.68
CA VAL A 17 8.48 -10.06 3.63
C VAL A 17 7.36 -10.78 2.87
N ASP A 18 7.25 -12.10 3.08
CA ASP A 18 6.08 -12.87 2.68
C ASP A 18 5.00 -12.79 3.77
N LEU A 19 4.09 -11.84 3.61
CA LEU A 19 3.01 -11.61 4.59
C LEU A 19 2.00 -12.77 4.60
N VAL A 20 1.76 -13.41 3.46
CA VAL A 20 0.85 -14.55 3.36
C VAL A 20 1.44 -15.76 4.09
N GLY A 21 2.72 -16.04 3.88
CA GLY A 21 3.45 -17.06 4.63
C GLY A 21 3.48 -16.76 6.14
N ALA A 22 3.69 -15.51 6.53
CA ALA A 22 3.65 -15.10 7.93
C ALA A 22 2.28 -15.33 8.57
N ALA A 23 1.18 -15.01 7.88
CA ALA A 23 -0.18 -15.28 8.37
C ALA A 23 -0.43 -16.77 8.60
N ALA A 24 0.07 -17.62 7.70
CA ALA A 24 -0.07 -19.07 7.81
C ALA A 24 0.59 -19.62 9.09
N ALA A 25 1.72 -19.05 9.53
CA ALA A 25 2.38 -19.43 10.78
C ALA A 25 1.52 -19.19 12.04
N PHE A 26 0.50 -18.33 11.95
CA PHE A 26 -0.48 -18.07 13.01
C PHE A 26 -1.84 -18.75 12.77
N GLY A 27 -1.94 -19.62 11.77
CA GLY A 27 -3.21 -20.26 11.39
C GLY A 27 -4.22 -19.30 10.76
N VAL A 28 -3.77 -18.13 10.28
CA VAL A 28 -4.61 -17.13 9.61
C VAL A 28 -4.58 -17.36 8.10
N ALA A 29 -5.75 -17.39 7.45
CA ALA A 29 -5.84 -17.47 6.00
C ALA A 29 -5.22 -16.21 5.37
N GLY A 30 -4.45 -16.36 4.29
CA GLY A 30 -3.80 -15.25 3.60
C GLY A 30 -3.99 -15.32 2.10
N GLU A 31 -4.28 -14.18 1.46
CA GLU A 31 -4.44 -14.07 0.01
C GLU A 31 -3.72 -12.81 -0.51
N ARG A 32 -2.96 -12.93 -1.61
CA ARG A 32 -2.37 -11.79 -2.32
C ARG A 32 -3.27 -11.36 -3.48
N CYS A 33 -3.64 -10.09 -3.52
CA CYS A 33 -4.58 -9.50 -4.45
C CYS A 33 -3.86 -8.54 -5.40
N ALA A 34 -3.69 -8.92 -6.67
CA ALA A 34 -2.96 -8.11 -7.65
C ALA A 34 -3.81 -7.02 -8.33
N SER A 35 -5.13 -7.05 -8.11
CA SER A 35 -6.07 -6.11 -8.70
C SER A 35 -7.25 -5.82 -7.78
N LEU A 36 -8.02 -4.78 -8.11
CA LEU A 36 -9.27 -4.48 -7.41
C LEU A 36 -10.30 -5.62 -7.55
N GLY A 37 -10.31 -6.30 -8.71
CA GLY A 37 -11.16 -7.46 -8.94
C GLY A 37 -10.80 -8.62 -8.01
N ASP A 38 -9.51 -8.94 -7.91
CA ASP A 38 -9.01 -10.00 -7.01
C ASP A 38 -9.32 -9.67 -5.55
N PHE A 39 -9.05 -8.42 -5.15
CA PHE A 39 -9.35 -7.94 -3.81
C PHE A 39 -10.84 -8.07 -3.48
N THR A 40 -11.72 -7.64 -4.39
CA THR A 40 -13.17 -7.70 -4.16
C THR A 40 -13.65 -9.15 -4.03
N ALA A 41 -13.10 -10.07 -4.83
CA ALA A 41 -13.41 -11.49 -4.74
C ALA A 41 -12.87 -12.11 -3.43
N ALA A 42 -11.62 -11.79 -3.06
CA ALA A 42 -10.99 -12.28 -1.83
C ALA A 42 -11.69 -11.76 -0.57
N LEU A 43 -12.09 -10.49 -0.56
CA LEU A 43 -12.86 -9.90 0.53
C LEU A 43 -14.19 -10.63 0.73
N ARG A 44 -14.92 -10.95 -0.35
CA ARG A 44 -16.17 -11.72 -0.25
C ARG A 44 -15.93 -13.11 0.35
N ARG A 45 -14.87 -13.81 -0.07
CA ARG A 45 -14.50 -15.12 0.51
C ARG A 45 -14.12 -15.02 1.98
N ALA A 46 -13.34 -14.01 2.36
CA ALA A 46 -12.92 -13.77 3.74
C ALA A 46 -14.13 -13.54 4.65
N LEU A 47 -15.07 -12.70 4.22
CA LEU A 47 -16.30 -12.43 4.95
C LEU A 47 -17.18 -13.70 5.12
N GLN A 48 -17.25 -14.54 4.09
CA GLN A 48 -17.98 -15.81 4.15
C GLN A 48 -17.33 -16.86 5.07
N ARG A 49 -15.99 -16.91 5.09
CA ARG A 49 -15.23 -17.84 5.94
C ARG A 49 -15.43 -17.55 7.43
N GLY A 50 -15.57 -16.27 7.78
CA GLY A 50 -15.54 -15.81 9.17
C GLY A 50 -14.14 -15.89 9.78
N GLY A 51 -13.95 -15.20 10.90
CA GLY A 51 -12.63 -15.08 11.54
C GLY A 51 -11.66 -14.17 10.78
N ALA A 52 -10.39 -14.18 11.19
CA ALA A 52 -9.36 -13.35 10.59
C ALA A 52 -8.90 -13.90 9.23
N THR A 53 -8.69 -13.00 8.26
CA THR A 53 -8.05 -13.30 6.98
C THR A 53 -7.18 -12.12 6.59
N LEU A 54 -5.93 -12.38 6.23
CA LEU A 54 -5.00 -11.39 5.70
C LEU A 54 -5.23 -11.24 4.19
N LEU A 55 -5.49 -10.02 3.73
CA LEU A 55 -5.51 -9.68 2.30
C LEU A 55 -4.34 -8.74 2.00
N GLU A 56 -3.32 -9.26 1.33
CA GLU A 56 -2.20 -8.43 0.89
C GLU A 56 -2.57 -7.75 -0.44
N VAL A 57 -2.50 -6.42 -0.49
CA VAL A 57 -2.77 -5.62 -1.70
C VAL A 57 -1.49 -4.85 -2.06
N PRO A 58 -0.62 -5.42 -2.92
CA PRO A 58 0.60 -4.75 -3.33
C PRO A 58 0.30 -3.46 -4.09
N ILE A 59 1.01 -2.38 -3.76
CA ILE A 59 0.90 -1.09 -4.44
C ILE A 59 2.24 -0.69 -5.05
N ASP A 60 2.19 -0.02 -6.19
CA ASP A 60 3.37 0.66 -6.75
C ASP A 60 3.63 1.94 -5.94
N ARG A 61 4.74 1.95 -5.19
CA ARG A 61 5.15 3.09 -4.36
C ARG A 61 5.33 4.37 -5.18
N ARG A 62 5.95 4.30 -6.36
CA ARG A 62 6.23 5.48 -7.19
C ARG A 62 4.91 6.10 -7.66
N ARG A 63 3.98 5.25 -8.11
CA ARG A 63 2.65 5.68 -8.54
C ARG A 63 1.85 6.27 -7.38
N SER A 64 1.87 5.63 -6.20
CA SER A 64 1.17 6.11 -5.00
C SER A 64 1.66 7.49 -4.56
N VAL A 65 2.99 7.68 -4.47
CA VAL A 65 3.58 8.98 -4.13
C VAL A 65 3.24 10.06 -5.16
N ALA A 66 3.27 9.73 -6.45
CA ALA A 66 2.91 10.68 -7.51
C ALA A 66 1.43 11.11 -7.41
N GLN A 67 0.52 10.15 -7.18
CA GLN A 67 -0.91 10.43 -7.00
C GLN A 67 -1.17 11.28 -5.75
N HIS A 68 -0.51 10.96 -4.64
CA HIS A 68 -0.62 11.74 -3.40
C HIS A 68 -0.19 13.19 -3.60
N ARG A 69 0.95 13.42 -4.26
CA ARG A 69 1.44 14.78 -4.57
C ARG A 69 0.47 15.53 -5.47
N ALA A 70 -0.02 14.89 -6.53
CA ALA A 70 -0.97 15.51 -7.46
C ALA A 70 -2.26 15.94 -6.73
N PHE A 71 -2.80 15.08 -5.87
CA PHE A 71 -3.97 15.39 -5.07
C PHE A 71 -3.75 16.62 -4.18
N TRP A 72 -2.64 16.67 -3.44
CA TRP A 72 -2.38 17.79 -2.52
C TRP A 72 -2.06 19.10 -3.23
N GLN A 73 -1.43 19.05 -4.40
CA GLN A 73 -1.26 20.24 -5.25
C GLN A 73 -2.63 20.81 -5.66
N GLN A 74 -3.56 19.94 -6.07
CA GLN A 74 -4.92 20.36 -6.42
C GLN A 74 -5.68 20.91 -5.21
N ALA A 75 -5.58 20.25 -4.06
CA ALA A 75 -6.24 20.69 -2.83
C ALA A 75 -5.75 22.06 -2.36
N ALA A 76 -4.44 22.33 -2.44
CA ALA A 76 -3.85 23.62 -2.08
C ALA A 76 -4.34 24.76 -2.99
N VAL A 77 -4.44 24.51 -4.31
CA VAL A 77 -4.99 25.48 -5.27
C VAL A 77 -6.44 25.84 -4.92
N VAL A 78 -7.28 24.84 -4.62
CA VAL A 78 -8.68 25.07 -4.24
C VAL A 78 -8.79 25.83 -2.92
N ALA A 79 -7.91 25.55 -1.97
CA ALA A 79 -7.88 26.20 -0.66
C ALA A 79 -7.25 27.61 -0.66
N GLY A 80 -6.64 28.04 -1.78
CA GLY A 80 -5.88 29.30 -1.84
C GLY A 80 -4.60 29.30 -1.00
N SER A 81 -4.05 28.12 -0.70
CA SER A 81 -2.83 27.95 0.10
C SER A 81 -1.63 27.53 -0.76
N VAL A 82 -0.43 27.72 -0.23
CA VAL A 82 0.79 27.25 -0.89
C VAL A 82 0.88 25.72 -0.74
N PRO A 83 1.05 24.95 -1.81
CA PRO A 83 1.24 23.50 -1.71
C PRO A 83 2.50 23.18 -0.91
N ALA A 84 2.43 22.19 -0.01
CA ALA A 84 3.62 21.69 0.67
C ALA A 84 4.59 21.05 -0.35
N THR A 85 5.87 21.44 -0.31
CA THR A 85 6.87 21.09 -1.34
C THR A 85 7.63 19.77 -1.10
N LEU A 86 7.12 18.86 -0.26
CA LEU A 86 7.85 17.64 0.15
C LEU A 86 7.74 16.45 -0.85
#